data_AF-A0A8G1ECP0-F1
#
_entry.id   AF-A0A8G1ECP0-F1
#
_cell.length_a   1.000
_cell.length_b   1.000
_cell.length_c   1.000
_cell.angle_alpha   90.00
_cell.angle_beta   90.00
_cell.angle_gamma   90.00
#
_symmetry.space_group_name_H-M   'P 1'
#
loop_
_entity.id
_entity.type
_entity.pdbx_description
1 polymer ?
#
loop_
_entity_poly.entity_id
_entity_poly.type
_entity_poly.pdbx_seq_one_letter_code
_entity_poly.pdbx_strand_id
1 'polypeptide(L)'
;MPRHPSLPTPSANREREMIPAALLRAMFGLALASLIIVTYAVVTKRPHEGVPAAGTPVAERSLILEGKDAQAVVVKDLDGTVLMDLPHGGFITVIQSAVARARVVARTEGNPPVRIIRYDNGRLVAEDPATGWSAELYAFGDDNKAAFERLLSDQAQE
;
A
#
# COMPACT_ATOMS: atom_id res chain seq x y z
N MET A 1 -4.44 -64.31 -49.80
CA MET A 1 -5.29 -63.20 -49.29
C MET A 1 -4.46 -62.34 -48.35
N PRO A 2 -4.32 -61.03 -48.58
CA PRO A 2 -3.61 -60.14 -47.67
C PRO A 2 -4.48 -59.88 -46.41
N ARG A 3 -3.90 -60.02 -45.22
CA ARG A 3 -4.59 -59.64 -43.96
C ARG A 3 -4.50 -58.12 -43.82
N HIS A 4 -5.65 -57.45 -43.72
CA HIS A 4 -5.68 -56.04 -43.35
C HIS A 4 -5.26 -55.87 -41.87
N PRO A 5 -4.45 -54.84 -41.53
CA PRO A 5 -4.13 -54.53 -40.14
C PRO A 5 -5.41 -54.02 -39.44
N SER A 6 -5.76 -54.64 -38.31
CA SER A 6 -6.83 -54.16 -37.44
C SER A 6 -6.42 -52.84 -36.79
N LEU A 7 -7.20 -51.78 -37.01
CA LEU A 7 -7.00 -50.51 -36.33
C LEU A 7 -7.16 -50.69 -34.81
N PRO A 8 -6.28 -50.09 -33.98
CA PRO A 8 -6.43 -50.15 -32.54
C PRO A 8 -7.77 -49.55 -32.13
N THR A 9 -8.57 -50.32 -31.38
CA THR A 9 -9.79 -49.83 -30.75
C THR A 9 -9.44 -48.72 -29.76
N PRO A 10 -10.16 -47.58 -29.75
CA PRO A 10 -9.95 -46.56 -28.74
C PRO A 10 -10.17 -47.18 -27.37
N SER A 11 -9.14 -47.20 -26.53
CA SER A 11 -9.21 -47.77 -25.20
C SER A 11 -10.04 -46.87 -24.28
N ALA A 12 -10.85 -47.49 -23.42
CA ALA A 12 -11.69 -46.83 -22.41
C ALA A 12 -10.92 -45.91 -21.43
N ASN A 13 -9.59 -45.86 -21.52
CA ASN A 13 -8.74 -44.96 -20.73
C ASN A 13 -8.87 -43.48 -21.13
N ARG A 14 -9.35 -43.16 -22.35
CA ARG A 14 -9.50 -41.75 -22.77
C ARG A 14 -10.57 -41.00 -21.97
N GLU A 15 -11.67 -41.67 -21.60
CA GLU A 15 -12.73 -41.09 -20.77
C GLU A 15 -12.25 -40.80 -19.33
N ARG A 16 -11.22 -41.54 -18.87
CA ARG A 16 -10.62 -41.41 -17.53
C ARG A 16 -9.57 -40.29 -17.44
N GLU A 17 -9.12 -39.80 -18.60
CA GLU A 17 -8.16 -38.69 -18.73
C GLU A 17 -8.86 -37.32 -18.80
N MET A 18 -10.19 -37.30 -18.86
CA MET A 18 -10.99 -36.07 -18.82
C MET A 18 -11.15 -35.62 -17.37
N ILE A 19 -10.77 -34.36 -17.08
CA ILE A 19 -11.00 -33.76 -15.77
C ILE A 19 -12.49 -33.91 -15.42
N PRO A 20 -12.84 -34.54 -14.29
CA PRO A 20 -14.24 -34.76 -13.94
C PRO A 20 -15.01 -33.43 -13.92
N ALA A 21 -16.14 -33.37 -14.63
CA ALA A 21 -16.93 -32.14 -14.74
C ALA A 21 -17.36 -31.57 -13.38
N ALA A 22 -17.52 -32.44 -12.37
CA ALA A 22 -17.77 -32.03 -10.99
C ALA A 22 -16.61 -31.20 -10.40
N LEU A 23 -15.36 -31.60 -10.65
CA LEU A 23 -14.18 -30.90 -10.16
C LEU A 23 -14.03 -29.53 -10.84
N LEU A 24 -14.27 -29.47 -12.15
CA LEU A 24 -14.25 -28.22 -12.90
C LEU A 24 -15.33 -27.24 -12.41
N ARG A 25 -16.54 -27.72 -12.15
CA ARG A 25 -17.63 -26.92 -11.56
C ARG A 25 -17.29 -26.46 -10.14
N ALA A 26 -16.62 -27.29 -9.34
CA ALA A 26 -16.18 -26.91 -7.99
C ALA A 26 -15.13 -25.79 -8.04
N MET A 27 -14.15 -25.88 -8.95
CA MET A 27 -13.15 -24.81 -9.14
C MET A 27 -13.81 -23.50 -9.59
N PHE A 28 -14.75 -23.59 -10.54
CA PHE A 28 -15.50 -22.42 -10.98
C PHE A 28 -16.36 -21.83 -9.86
N GLY A 29 -17.01 -22.69 -9.06
CA GLY A 29 -17.79 -22.28 -7.90
C GLY A 29 -16.94 -21.58 -6.84
N LEU A 30 -15.72 -22.09 -6.58
CA LEU A 30 -14.78 -21.45 -5.65
C LEU A 30 -14.36 -20.06 -6.13
N ALA A 31 -14.01 -19.93 -7.42
CA ALA A 31 -13.63 -18.66 -8.02
C ALA A 31 -14.79 -17.66 -8.03
N LEU A 32 -16.02 -18.13 -8.30
CA LEU A 32 -17.20 -17.28 -8.27
C LEU A 32 -17.55 -16.86 -6.84
N ALA A 33 -17.44 -17.76 -5.86
CA ALA A 33 -17.68 -17.45 -4.46
C ALA A 33 -16.68 -16.42 -3.91
N SER A 34 -15.38 -16.57 -4.24
CA SER A 34 -14.37 -15.59 -3.83
C SER A 34 -14.64 -14.22 -4.45
N LEU A 35 -14.99 -14.18 -5.74
CA LEU A 35 -15.37 -12.95 -6.42
C LEU A 35 -16.58 -12.28 -5.76
N ILE A 36 -17.64 -13.05 -5.46
CA ILE A 36 -18.84 -12.53 -4.78
C ILE A 36 -18.48 -11.93 -3.41
N ILE A 37 -17.67 -12.62 -2.60
CA ILE A 37 -17.26 -12.13 -1.28
C ILE A 37 -16.50 -10.80 -1.39
N VAL A 38 -15.53 -10.72 -2.32
CA VAL A 38 -14.73 -9.51 -2.53
C VAL A 38 -15.59 -8.38 -3.08
N THR A 39 -16.43 -8.63 -4.09
CA THR A 39 -17.35 -7.63 -4.64
C THR A 39 -18.29 -7.10 -3.56
N TYR A 40 -18.84 -7.98 -2.72
CA TYR A 40 -19.69 -7.57 -1.61
C TYR A 40 -18.93 -6.66 -0.63
N ALA A 41 -17.70 -7.02 -0.24
CA ALA A 41 -16.89 -6.21 0.68
C ALA A 41 -16.54 -4.83 0.10
N VAL A 42 -16.22 -4.76 -1.20
CA VAL A 42 -15.90 -3.51 -1.91
C VAL A 42 -17.14 -2.61 -2.04
N VAL A 43 -18.28 -3.17 -2.48
CA VAL A 43 -19.53 -2.42 -2.67
C VAL A 43 -20.09 -1.92 -1.33
N THR A 44 -19.99 -2.72 -0.26
CA THR A 44 -20.42 -2.32 1.09
C THR A 44 -19.44 -1.36 1.76
N LYS A 45 -18.32 -1.01 1.11
CA LYS A 45 -17.24 -0.18 1.66
C LYS A 45 -16.87 -0.62 3.07
N ARG A 46 -16.79 -1.94 3.29
CA ARG A 46 -16.55 -2.48 4.63
C ARG A 46 -15.26 -1.85 5.16
N PRO A 47 -15.28 -1.20 6.34
CA PRO A 47 -14.08 -0.61 6.89
C PRO A 47 -13.03 -1.71 7.06
N HIS A 48 -11.79 -1.41 6.67
CA HIS A 48 -10.68 -2.34 6.84
C HIS A 48 -10.51 -2.62 8.34
N GLU A 49 -10.88 -3.81 8.80
CA GLU A 49 -10.65 -4.25 10.17
C GLU A 49 -9.18 -4.67 10.32
N GLY A 50 -8.50 -4.15 11.35
CA GLY A 50 -7.04 -4.31 11.55
C GLY A 50 -6.28 -3.00 11.77
N VAL A 51 -6.96 -1.85 11.74
CA VAL A 51 -6.35 -0.56 12.07
C VAL A 51 -6.04 -0.54 13.58
N PRO A 52 -4.81 -0.21 14.00
CA PRO A 52 -4.51 -0.09 15.43
C PRO A 52 -5.37 1.02 16.05
N ALA A 53 -5.77 0.82 17.31
CA ALA A 53 -6.73 1.67 18.04
C ALA A 53 -6.57 3.16 17.73
N ALA A 54 -7.69 3.84 17.47
CA ALA A 54 -7.74 5.27 17.22
C ALA A 54 -7.17 5.99 18.46
N GLY A 55 -5.89 6.33 18.41
CA GLY A 55 -5.28 7.22 19.39
C GLY A 55 -5.81 8.62 19.15
N THR A 56 -5.77 9.46 20.18
CA THR A 56 -6.06 10.89 19.99
C THR A 56 -4.81 11.54 19.41
N PRO A 57 -4.89 12.31 18.30
CA PRO A 57 -3.74 13.05 17.79
C PRO A 57 -3.30 14.09 18.83
N VAL A 58 -2.05 14.00 19.28
CA VAL A 58 -1.45 14.94 20.26
C VAL A 58 -0.58 16.00 19.60
N ALA A 59 -0.09 15.73 18.39
CA ALA A 59 0.60 16.70 17.56
C ALA A 59 0.43 16.31 16.10
N GLU A 60 0.24 17.31 15.23
CA GLU A 60 0.22 17.11 13.79
C GLU A 60 0.99 18.23 13.09
N ARG A 61 1.65 17.91 11.97
CA ARG A 61 2.27 18.90 11.10
C ARG A 61 2.08 18.51 9.65
N SER A 62 1.69 19.48 8.83
CA SER A 62 1.62 19.31 7.38
C SER A 62 2.93 19.79 6.74
N LEU A 63 3.51 18.96 5.88
CA LEU A 63 4.83 19.18 5.30
C LEU A 63 4.80 18.86 3.80
N ILE A 64 5.54 19.61 3.01
CA ILE A 64 5.75 19.32 1.60
C ILE A 64 7.07 18.57 1.46
N LEU A 65 7.00 17.30 1.04
CA LEU A 65 8.17 16.47 0.76
C LEU A 65 8.49 16.55 -0.73
N GLU A 66 9.61 17.17 -1.08
CA GLU A 66 10.08 17.28 -2.47
C GLU A 66 11.30 16.39 -2.69
N GLY A 67 11.12 15.31 -3.46
CA GLY A 67 12.22 14.44 -3.86
C GLY A 67 13.06 15.11 -4.94
N LYS A 68 14.35 15.32 -4.68
CA LYS A 68 15.32 15.84 -5.65
C LYS A 68 16.00 14.71 -6.43
N ASP A 69 16.36 13.63 -5.73
CA ASP A 69 17.03 12.46 -6.29
C ASP A 69 16.68 11.20 -5.45
N ALA A 70 17.17 10.03 -5.83
CA ALA A 70 16.93 8.75 -5.16
C ALA A 70 17.29 8.75 -3.67
N GLN A 71 18.19 9.64 -3.23
CA GLN A 71 18.58 9.77 -1.82
C GLN A 71 18.30 11.15 -1.23
N ALA A 72 17.99 12.14 -2.06
CA ALA A 72 17.90 13.55 -1.65
C ALA A 72 16.44 14.01 -1.55
N VAL A 73 16.10 14.62 -0.41
CA VAL A 73 14.75 15.13 -0.14
C VAL A 73 14.83 16.50 0.52
N VAL A 74 13.97 17.41 0.06
CA VAL A 74 13.73 18.70 0.70
C VAL A 74 12.41 18.63 1.43
N VAL A 75 12.43 19.01 2.70
CA VAL A 75 11.22 19.17 3.51
C VAL A 75 10.92 20.65 3.60
N LYS A 76 9.74 21.04 3.12
CA LYS A 76 9.25 22.42 3.16
C LYS A 76 8.01 22.53 4.03
N ASP A 77 7.80 23.71 4.59
CA ASP A 77 6.54 24.08 5.19
C ASP A 77 5.50 24.43 4.12
N LEU A 78 4.24 24.63 4.54
CA LEU A 78 3.13 25.00 3.67
C LEU A 78 3.36 26.33 2.93
N ASP A 79 4.08 27.26 3.57
CA ASP A 79 4.44 28.56 3.00
C ASP A 79 5.63 28.48 2.02
N GLY A 80 6.17 27.28 1.79
CA GLY A 80 7.31 27.05 0.90
C GLY A 80 8.69 27.24 1.56
N THR A 81 8.73 27.62 2.83
CA THR A 81 9.96 27.72 3.63
C THR A 81 10.67 26.37 3.70
N VAL A 82 11.96 26.33 3.36
CA VAL A 82 12.76 25.11 3.47
C VAL A 82 13.08 24.86 4.95
N LEU A 83 12.55 23.78 5.49
CA LEU A 83 12.82 23.33 6.86
C LEU A 83 14.10 22.49 6.90
N MET A 84 14.26 21.59 5.93
CA MET A 84 15.46 20.76 5.79
C MET A 84 15.76 20.49 4.32
N ASP A 85 17.04 20.59 3.95
CA ASP A 85 17.56 20.11 2.67
C ASP A 85 18.53 18.96 2.97
N LEU A 86 18.10 17.72 2.69
CA LEU A 86 18.85 16.52 3.03
C LEU A 86 19.37 15.87 1.74
N PRO A 87 20.68 15.98 1.44
CA PRO A 87 21.32 15.26 0.34
C PRO A 87 21.23 13.74 0.51
N HIS A 88 21.20 13.27 1.76
CA HIS A 88 20.96 11.88 2.15
C HIS A 88 19.84 11.84 3.19
N GLY A 89 18.58 11.90 2.76
CA GLY A 89 17.40 11.95 3.62
C GLY A 89 17.02 10.63 4.30
N GLY A 90 17.75 9.55 4.03
CA GLY A 90 17.54 8.25 4.66
C GLY A 90 16.08 7.80 4.60
N PHE A 91 15.48 7.55 5.76
CA PHE A 91 14.10 7.09 5.86
C PHE A 91 13.06 8.13 5.40
N ILE A 92 13.35 9.43 5.49
CA ILE A 92 12.45 10.48 4.96
C ILE A 92 12.34 10.35 3.44
N THR A 93 13.44 10.04 2.74
CA THR A 93 13.44 9.81 1.29
C THR A 93 12.64 8.57 0.91
N VAL A 94 12.67 7.52 1.75
CA VAL A 94 11.87 6.30 1.55
C VAL A 94 10.38 6.61 1.61
N ILE A 95 9.94 7.34 2.64
CA ILE A 95 8.54 7.77 2.78
C ILE A 95 8.13 8.70 1.63
N GLN A 96 8.98 9.66 1.25
CA GLN A 96 8.72 10.53 0.11
C GLN A 96 8.55 9.73 -1.19
N SER A 97 9.40 8.73 -1.44
CA SER A 97 9.31 7.87 -2.62
C SER A 97 8.03 7.04 -2.63
N ALA A 98 7.62 6.51 -1.47
CA ALA A 98 6.38 5.76 -1.33
C ALA A 98 5.15 6.64 -1.61
N VAL A 99 5.11 7.86 -1.06
CA VAL A 99 4.06 8.86 -1.32
C VAL A 99 4.04 9.25 -2.80
N ALA A 100 5.20 9.55 -3.40
CA ALA A 100 5.30 9.89 -4.81
C ALA A 100 4.76 8.75 -5.70
N ARG A 101 5.08 7.49 -5.38
CA ARG A 101 4.54 6.34 -6.09
C ARG A 101 3.03 6.23 -5.92
N ALA A 102 2.49 6.43 -4.71
CA ALA A 102 1.05 6.41 -4.45
C ALA A 102 0.31 7.49 -5.26
N ARG A 103 0.88 8.70 -5.34
CA ARG A 103 0.35 9.83 -6.13
C ARG A 103 0.33 9.55 -7.63
N VAL A 104 1.36 8.89 -8.16
CA VAL A 104 1.37 8.45 -9.56
C VAL A 104 0.23 7.47 -9.85
N VAL A 105 -0.02 6.52 -8.93
CA VAL A 105 -1.12 5.54 -9.08
C VAL A 105 -2.49 6.22 -8.97
N ALA A 106 -2.64 7.16 -8.03
CA ALA A 106 -3.87 7.93 -7.81
C ALA A 106 -4.09 9.06 -8.82
N ARG A 107 -3.11 9.36 -9.70
CA ARG A 107 -3.11 10.49 -10.65
C ARG A 107 -3.31 11.84 -9.97
N THR A 108 -2.69 12.02 -8.80
CA THR A 108 -2.71 13.28 -8.07
C THR A 108 -1.89 14.33 -8.80
N GLU A 109 -2.43 15.54 -8.94
CA GLU A 109 -1.72 16.67 -9.54
C GLU A 109 -0.85 17.40 -8.51
N GLY A 110 0.34 17.85 -8.94
CA GLY A 110 1.25 18.64 -8.11
C GLY A 110 1.90 17.85 -6.97
N ASN A 111 2.25 18.57 -5.89
CA ASN A 111 2.88 18.00 -4.70
C ASN A 111 2.15 18.47 -3.43
N PRO A 112 0.93 17.97 -3.16
CA PRO A 112 0.17 18.38 -1.98
C PRO A 112 0.91 18.05 -0.67
N PRO A 113 0.56 18.68 0.45
CA PRO A 113 1.18 18.39 1.74
C PRO A 113 0.89 16.97 2.25
N VAL A 114 1.87 16.38 2.92
CA VAL A 114 1.77 15.15 3.70
C VAL A 114 1.59 15.53 5.17
N ARG A 115 0.72 14.83 5.90
CA ARG A 115 0.50 15.02 7.33
C ARG A 115 1.33 14.03 8.13
N ILE A 116 2.10 14.53 9.08
CA ILE A 116 2.76 13.71 10.11
C ILE A 116 1.96 13.87 11.40
N ILE A 117 1.46 12.76 11.94
CA ILE A 117 0.57 12.74 13.11
C ILE A 117 1.21 11.89 14.20
N ARG A 118 1.37 12.48 15.39
CA ARG A 118 1.73 11.77 16.61
C ARG A 118 0.48 11.56 17.46
N TYR A 119 0.25 10.33 17.87
CA TYR A 119 -0.86 9.92 18.72
C TYR A 119 -0.43 9.80 20.19
N ASP A 120 -1.40 9.91 21.10
CA ASP A 120 -1.22 9.74 22.56
C ASP A 120 -0.58 8.40 22.96
N ASN A 121 -0.87 7.34 22.21
CA ASN A 121 -0.32 6.00 22.39
C ASN A 121 1.11 5.83 21.86
N GLY A 122 1.78 6.93 21.46
CA GLY A 122 3.16 6.92 20.97
C GLY A 122 3.32 6.54 19.50
N ARG A 123 2.22 6.22 18.79
CA ARG A 123 2.26 5.99 17.34
C ARG A 123 2.59 7.28 16.60
N LEU A 124 3.39 7.13 15.56
CA LEU A 124 3.75 8.20 14.65
C LEU A 124 3.40 7.73 13.25
N VAL A 125 2.59 8.50 12.53
CA VAL A 125 2.04 8.13 11.22
C VAL A 125 2.32 9.23 10.21
N ALA A 126 2.72 8.84 9.01
CA ALA A 126 2.68 9.70 7.84
C ALA A 126 1.44 9.37 7.01
N GLU A 127 0.66 10.38 6.67
CA GLU A 127 -0.56 10.26 5.88
C GLU A 127 -0.52 11.24 4.71
N ASP A 128 -0.90 10.79 3.52
CA ASP A 128 -1.11 11.63 2.34
C ASP A 128 -2.61 11.81 2.10
N PRO A 129 -3.21 12.95 2.50
CA PRO A 129 -4.65 13.18 2.36
C PRO A 129 -5.13 13.16 0.90
N ALA A 130 -4.23 13.43 -0.05
CA ALA A 130 -4.57 13.46 -1.47
C ALA A 130 -4.81 12.06 -2.05
N THR A 131 -4.24 11.02 -1.45
CA THR A 131 -4.33 9.64 -1.94
C THR A 131 -4.96 8.68 -0.93
N GLY A 132 -5.06 9.08 0.34
CA GLY A 132 -5.43 8.21 1.45
C GLY A 132 -4.33 7.22 1.84
N TRP A 133 -3.12 7.37 1.30
CA TRP A 133 -1.98 6.55 1.67
C TRP A 133 -1.52 6.88 3.09
N SER A 134 -1.18 5.86 3.87
CA SER A 134 -0.62 6.04 5.22
C SER A 134 0.43 4.99 5.54
N ALA A 135 1.37 5.35 6.43
CA ALA A 135 2.40 4.46 6.94
C ALA A 135 2.71 4.74 8.42
N GLU A 136 2.84 3.67 9.21
CA GLU A 136 3.26 3.72 10.62
C GLU A 136 4.78 3.93 10.72
N LEU A 137 5.21 5.15 10.99
CA LEU A 137 6.63 5.50 11.12
C LEU A 137 7.28 4.83 12.34
N TYR A 138 6.51 4.58 13.40
CA TYR A 138 7.01 3.90 14.61
C TYR A 138 7.43 2.45 14.36
N ALA A 139 6.86 1.77 13.38
CA ALA A 139 7.13 0.35 13.11
C ALA A 139 8.55 0.08 12.55
N PHE A 140 9.30 1.13 12.20
CA PHE A 140 10.59 1.03 11.53
C PHE A 140 11.80 1.25 12.47
N GLY A 141 11.58 1.40 13.78
CA GLY A 141 12.62 1.56 14.79
C GLY A 141 12.84 3.00 15.25
N ASP A 142 13.54 3.15 16.38
CA ASP A 142 13.65 4.41 17.11
C ASP A 142 14.36 5.52 16.34
N ASP A 143 15.41 5.19 15.58
CA ASP A 143 16.16 6.17 14.77
C ASP A 143 15.30 6.80 13.67
N ASN A 144 14.45 5.97 13.05
CA ASN A 144 13.54 6.38 11.99
C ASN A 144 12.42 7.26 12.54
N LYS A 145 11.89 6.90 13.72
CA LYS A 145 10.92 7.72 14.45
C LYS A 145 11.52 9.09 14.81
N ALA A 146 12.74 9.12 15.33
CA ALA A 146 13.41 10.35 15.77
C ALA A 146 13.60 11.37 14.63
N ALA A 147 13.82 10.91 13.39
CA ALA A 147 13.94 11.80 12.23
C ALA A 147 12.66 12.61 11.98
N PHE A 148 11.48 12.00 12.17
CA PHE A 148 10.18 12.66 12.01
C PHE A 148 9.73 13.39 13.29
N GLU A 149 10.15 12.96 14.47
CA GLU A 149 9.87 13.71 15.70
C GLU A 149 10.54 15.08 15.72
N ARG A 150 11.76 15.20 15.16
CA ARG A 150 12.44 16.50 14.98
C ARG A 150 11.60 17.47 14.13
N LEU A 151 10.96 16.95 13.08
CA LEU A 151 10.04 17.72 12.24
C LEU A 151 8.79 18.19 12.98
N LEU A 152 8.34 17.46 13.99
CA LEU A 152 7.20 17.87 14.82
C LEU A 152 7.60 18.88 15.91
N SER A 153 8.79 18.76 16.48
CA SER A 153 9.24 19.63 17.58
C SER A 153 9.54 21.07 17.16
N ASP A 154 9.93 21.29 15.90
CA ASP A 154 10.24 22.64 15.39
C ASP A 154 9.01 23.57 15.31
N GLN A 155 7.78 23.05 15.54
CA GLN A 155 6.56 23.86 15.69
C GLN A 155 6.29 24.29 17.13
N ALA A 156 6.94 23.67 18.13
CA ALA A 156 6.70 23.98 19.54
C ALA A 156 7.46 25.23 20.02
N GLN A 157 8.14 25.94 19.12
CA GLN A 157 8.92 27.15 19.41
C GLN A 157 8.28 28.46 18.90
N GLU A 158 6.99 28.44 18.54
CA GLU A 158 6.18 29.66 18.34
C GLU A 158 5.22 29.91 19.50
#